data_AF-A0A933R8G0-F1
#
_entry.id   AF-A0A933R8G0-F1
#
_cell.length_a   1.000
_cell.length_b   1.000
_cell.length_c   1.000
_cell.angle_alpha   90.00
_cell.angle_beta   90.00
_cell.angle_gamma   90.00
#
_symmetry.space_group_name_H-M   'P 1'
#
loop_
_entity.id
_entity.type
_entity.pdbx_description
1 polymer ?
#
loop_
_entity_poly.entity_id
_entity_poly.type
_entity_poly.pdbx_seq_one_letter_code
_entity_poly.pdbx_strand_id
1 'polypeptide(L)'
;MRSSSRSSSSSSRREPTENDFGVPTEITASSPDAPDEVDAEDRGFETRIRIGRADTTVSGQHRYVLRYTLPEARISTGQLALDVIGTDEALETERFEVVVTGLELRDSLCNVGATGTVGGCNLAPQPDGTYRAVIEPLEPGQGITVGGTVIGVAEPIDVPVPPEPARPDDVRVPLAIGMAALGTTAAAGIFAVSRRRGRNQVFGGGGAADAAFGALPRPGSPVPAASTTLIADDQLASLATIEFVPPTGLAPWQGAAILFERLDDDVVAAWFSGQAAAGVITLESRDGKLVVGPGPTLAEADETTKGIVTTMLNGRAELTLGTYDKHFAAAWGRVRTAEQAMIKQSGWWTRLPTFGSSGGSVRLVVFVIFGFFVFGAGSVLTAVLGAIQSLPLALLFGTVVPAVAAWSMYRVLLPSRSATGSAVALRTESFRRFLEASEGRHVEWAWQHGLLREYSAWAVSLGAAGAWARALAASNVP
;
A
#
# COMPACT_ATOMS: atom_id res chain seq x y z
N MET A 1 -3.37 -27.89 -1.76
CA MET A 1 -3.44 -28.14 -3.22
C MET A 1 -3.72 -26.82 -3.91
N ARG A 2 -2.74 -26.35 -4.70
CA ARG A 2 -2.88 -25.24 -5.65
C ARG A 2 -3.63 -25.75 -6.88
N SER A 3 -4.49 -24.94 -7.47
CA SER A 3 -4.23 -24.38 -8.80
C SER A 3 -5.27 -23.34 -9.17
N SER A 4 -4.75 -22.16 -9.51
CA SER A 4 -5.43 -21.04 -10.15
C SER A 4 -5.69 -21.37 -11.62
N SER A 5 -6.79 -20.90 -12.20
CA SER A 5 -6.73 -20.28 -13.52
C SER A 5 -7.87 -19.28 -13.68
N ARG A 6 -7.51 -17.99 -13.57
CA ARG A 6 -8.24 -16.91 -14.23
C ARG A 6 -7.98 -17.07 -15.72
N SER A 7 -9.05 -17.20 -16.50
CA SER A 7 -9.04 -16.97 -17.95
C SER A 7 -10.09 -15.92 -18.24
N SER A 8 -9.73 -14.65 -18.05
CA SER A 8 -10.44 -13.54 -18.70
C SER A 8 -9.87 -13.42 -20.11
N SER A 9 -10.35 -14.25 -21.02
CA SER A 9 -10.15 -14.06 -22.45
C SER A 9 -11.38 -13.30 -22.97
N SER A 10 -11.25 -11.99 -23.17
CA SER A 10 -12.21 -11.23 -23.97
C SER A 10 -11.98 -11.61 -25.45
N SER A 11 -12.46 -12.79 -25.81
CA SER A 11 -12.49 -13.28 -27.18
C SER A 11 -13.60 -12.56 -27.92
N SER A 12 -13.26 -11.96 -29.06
CA SER A 12 -14.16 -11.61 -30.16
C SER A 12 -15.32 -12.63 -30.27
N ARG A 13 -16.57 -12.17 -30.22
CA ARG A 13 -17.81 -12.99 -30.19
C ARG A 13 -18.65 -12.51 -31.39
N ARG A 14 -18.67 -13.23 -32.52
CA ARG A 14 -19.45 -14.41 -32.96
C ARG A 14 -20.84 -14.04 -33.47
N GLU A 15 -20.95 -13.95 -34.79
CA GLU A 15 -22.21 -14.00 -35.51
C GLU A 15 -22.14 -15.21 -36.45
N PRO A 16 -22.85 -16.31 -36.16
CA PRO A 16 -23.07 -17.39 -37.13
C PRO A 16 -24.25 -17.00 -38.02
N THR A 17 -24.00 -16.78 -39.31
CA THR A 17 -25.07 -16.68 -40.30
C THR A 17 -25.42 -18.09 -40.75
N GLU A 18 -26.64 -18.55 -40.53
CA GLU A 18 -27.10 -19.84 -41.06
C GLU A 18 -27.06 -19.78 -42.60
N ASN A 19 -26.49 -20.80 -43.24
CA ASN A 19 -26.27 -20.82 -44.69
C ASN A 19 -27.54 -21.23 -45.48
N ASP A 20 -28.71 -21.35 -44.82
CA ASP A 20 -29.95 -21.85 -45.41
C ASP A 20 -30.60 -20.86 -46.40
N PHE A 21 -30.39 -19.56 -46.16
CA PHE A 21 -30.80 -18.45 -47.03
C PHE A 21 -29.71 -18.05 -48.05
N GLY A 22 -28.53 -18.67 -47.99
CA GLY A 22 -27.40 -18.44 -48.89
C GLY A 22 -26.09 -18.25 -48.13
N VAL A 23 -24.96 -18.39 -48.83
CA VAL A 23 -23.63 -18.23 -48.20
C VAL A 23 -23.19 -16.77 -48.37
N PRO A 24 -22.87 -16.03 -47.28
CA PRO A 24 -22.37 -14.66 -47.38
C PRO A 24 -21.11 -14.54 -48.25
N THR A 25 -21.13 -13.59 -49.18
CA THR A 25 -20.01 -13.20 -50.05
C THR A 25 -19.81 -11.69 -49.96
N GLU A 26 -18.70 -11.18 -50.51
CA GLU A 26 -18.39 -9.73 -50.53
C GLU A 26 -18.44 -9.08 -49.13
N ILE A 27 -18.02 -9.83 -48.11
CA ILE A 27 -18.12 -9.43 -46.72
C ILE A 27 -17.14 -8.29 -46.45
N THR A 28 -17.67 -7.15 -45.98
CA THR A 28 -16.89 -5.97 -45.59
C THR A 28 -17.40 -5.42 -44.26
N ALA A 29 -16.48 -4.96 -43.43
CA ALA A 29 -16.80 -4.24 -42.20
C ALA A 29 -16.11 -2.87 -42.24
N SER A 30 -16.73 -1.86 -41.61
CA SER A 30 -16.13 -0.54 -41.45
C SER A 30 -16.46 0.06 -40.08
N SER A 31 -15.48 0.73 -39.46
CA SER A 31 -15.66 1.49 -38.22
C SER A 31 -14.87 2.81 -38.24
N PRO A 32 -15.42 3.93 -37.73
CA PRO A 32 -14.71 5.21 -37.70
C PRO A 32 -13.60 5.27 -36.64
N ASP A 33 -13.71 4.50 -35.55
CA ASP A 33 -12.84 4.59 -34.36
C ASP A 33 -12.38 3.25 -33.77
N ALA A 34 -12.66 2.13 -34.45
CA ALA A 34 -12.23 0.79 -34.04
C ALA A 34 -11.61 -0.03 -35.19
N PRO A 35 -10.79 -1.06 -34.89
CA PRO A 35 -10.30 -2.01 -35.89
C PRO A 35 -11.46 -2.78 -36.54
N ASP A 36 -11.50 -2.81 -37.87
CA ASP A 36 -12.61 -3.33 -38.69
C ASP A 36 -12.17 -4.45 -39.67
N GLU A 37 -11.02 -5.08 -39.41
CA GLU A 37 -10.54 -6.18 -40.25
C GLU A 37 -11.50 -7.39 -40.18
N VAL A 38 -11.81 -8.00 -41.33
CA VAL A 38 -12.74 -9.14 -41.43
C VAL A 38 -11.98 -10.46 -41.58
N ASP A 39 -12.35 -11.44 -40.76
CA ASP A 39 -11.99 -12.86 -40.91
C ASP A 39 -13.27 -13.68 -41.03
N ALA A 40 -13.44 -14.36 -42.16
CA ALA A 40 -14.64 -15.13 -42.50
C ALA A 40 -14.30 -16.60 -42.76
N GLU A 41 -14.99 -17.50 -42.07
CA GLU A 41 -14.78 -18.94 -42.14
C GLU A 41 -16.12 -19.64 -42.45
N ASP A 42 -16.23 -20.24 -43.63
CA ASP A 42 -17.35 -21.13 -43.98
C ASP A 42 -17.19 -22.48 -43.27
N ARG A 43 -18.22 -22.87 -42.52
CA ARG A 43 -18.28 -24.11 -41.72
C ARG A 43 -19.33 -25.08 -42.24
N GLY A 44 -19.79 -24.90 -43.48
CA GLY A 44 -20.79 -25.72 -44.15
C GLY A 44 -22.21 -25.30 -43.79
N PHE A 45 -22.61 -25.46 -42.52
CA PHE A 45 -23.96 -25.10 -42.06
C PHE A 45 -24.10 -23.65 -41.59
N GLU A 46 -22.98 -23.01 -41.24
CA GLU A 46 -22.91 -21.60 -40.84
C GLU A 46 -21.70 -20.94 -41.50
N THR A 47 -21.79 -19.63 -41.74
CA THR A 47 -20.62 -18.79 -42.00
C THR A 47 -20.30 -17.98 -40.76
N ARG A 48 -19.06 -18.08 -40.28
CA ARG A 48 -18.59 -17.33 -39.12
C ARG A 48 -17.85 -16.08 -39.57
N ILE A 49 -18.41 -14.92 -39.22
CA ILE A 49 -17.78 -13.62 -39.50
C ILE A 49 -17.19 -13.07 -38.20
N ARG A 50 -15.93 -12.64 -38.25
CA ARG A 50 -15.23 -11.97 -37.15
C ARG A 50 -14.75 -10.59 -37.62
N ILE A 51 -14.97 -9.59 -36.78
CA ILE A 51 -14.55 -8.21 -37.01
C ILE A 51 -13.50 -7.83 -35.96
N GLY A 52 -12.40 -7.23 -36.40
CA GLY A 52 -11.28 -6.77 -35.60
C GLY A 52 -10.14 -7.79 -35.44
N ARG A 53 -9.10 -7.42 -34.67
CA ARG A 53 -7.91 -8.26 -34.45
C ARG A 53 -7.97 -9.04 -33.15
N ALA A 54 -7.48 -10.29 -33.19
CA ALA A 54 -7.43 -11.18 -32.03
C ALA A 54 -6.52 -10.69 -30.89
N ASP A 55 -5.55 -9.82 -31.17
CA ASP A 55 -4.57 -9.28 -30.21
C ASP A 55 -4.96 -7.90 -29.65
N THR A 56 -6.08 -7.33 -30.10
CA THR A 56 -6.49 -5.97 -29.77
C THR A 56 -7.84 -5.98 -29.06
N THR A 57 -7.85 -5.60 -27.78
CA THR A 57 -9.10 -5.38 -27.05
C THR A 57 -9.56 -3.94 -27.22
N VAL A 58 -10.79 -3.77 -27.67
CA VAL A 58 -11.45 -2.47 -27.80
C VAL A 58 -12.41 -2.28 -26.63
N SER A 59 -12.49 -1.08 -26.07
CA SER A 59 -13.37 -0.74 -24.95
C SER A 59 -14.10 0.57 -25.19
N GLY A 60 -15.27 0.75 -24.60
CA GLY A 60 -16.14 1.89 -24.86
C GLY A 60 -17.21 1.59 -25.91
N GLN A 61 -17.88 2.64 -26.36
CA GLN A 61 -18.92 2.57 -27.39
C GLN A 61 -18.29 2.74 -28.78
N HIS A 62 -18.59 1.82 -29.69
CA HIS A 62 -18.06 1.79 -31.05
C HIS A 62 -19.18 1.47 -32.04
N ARG A 63 -19.07 1.97 -33.26
CA ARG A 63 -20.01 1.67 -34.34
C ARG A 63 -19.34 0.82 -35.41
N TYR A 64 -20.01 -0.25 -35.81
CA TYR A 64 -19.61 -1.09 -36.93
C TYR A 64 -20.71 -1.12 -37.97
N VAL A 65 -20.31 -1.14 -39.25
CA VAL A 65 -21.20 -1.41 -40.38
C VAL A 65 -20.69 -2.66 -41.06
N LEU A 66 -21.46 -3.75 -40.99
CA LEU A 66 -21.19 -5.01 -41.69
C LEU A 66 -22.05 -5.06 -42.95
N ARG A 67 -21.43 -5.37 -44.10
CA ARG A 67 -22.11 -5.56 -45.39
C ARG A 67 -21.70 -6.90 -45.98
N TYR A 68 -22.66 -7.61 -46.56
CA TYR A 68 -22.45 -8.87 -47.26
C TYR A 68 -23.53 -9.10 -48.31
N THR A 69 -23.22 -9.93 -49.30
CA THR A 69 -24.10 -10.33 -50.39
C THR A 69 -24.46 -11.81 -50.22
N LEU A 70 -25.75 -12.15 -50.33
CA LEU A 70 -26.25 -13.54 -50.30
C LEU A 70 -26.69 -13.96 -51.72
N PRO A 71 -25.80 -14.49 -52.57
CA PRO A 71 -26.10 -14.74 -53.98
C PRO A 71 -27.08 -15.90 -54.18
N GLU A 72 -27.12 -16.88 -53.28
CA GLU A 72 -28.09 -17.98 -53.30
C GLU A 72 -29.41 -17.62 -52.58
N ALA A 73 -29.62 -16.37 -52.19
CA ALA A 73 -30.91 -15.90 -51.70
C ALA A 73 -31.94 -16.12 -52.80
N ARG A 74 -32.75 -17.17 -52.65
CA ARG A 74 -33.71 -17.64 -53.66
C ARG A 74 -34.92 -16.71 -53.79
N ILE A 75 -34.75 -15.40 -53.67
CA ILE A 75 -35.82 -14.39 -53.71
C ILE A 75 -36.70 -14.55 -54.96
N SER A 76 -36.12 -14.97 -56.09
CA SER A 76 -36.83 -15.22 -57.34
C SER A 76 -37.84 -16.37 -57.27
N THR A 77 -37.83 -17.21 -56.23
CA THR A 77 -38.84 -18.27 -56.01
C THR A 77 -40.12 -17.73 -55.36
N GLY A 78 -40.15 -16.44 -55.01
CA GLY A 78 -41.35 -15.77 -54.51
C GLY A 78 -41.50 -15.77 -52.99
N GLN A 79 -40.48 -16.14 -52.22
CA GLN A 79 -40.52 -16.13 -50.76
C GLN A 79 -39.29 -15.46 -50.14
N LEU A 80 -39.55 -14.67 -49.09
CA LEU A 80 -38.57 -14.19 -48.13
C LEU A 80 -38.75 -14.99 -46.84
N ALA A 81 -37.67 -15.58 -46.34
CA ALA A 81 -37.62 -16.27 -45.06
C ALA A 81 -36.17 -16.18 -44.55
N LEU A 82 -35.85 -15.07 -43.90
CA LEU A 82 -34.49 -14.76 -43.45
C LEU A 82 -34.45 -14.74 -41.92
N ASP A 83 -33.55 -15.54 -41.37
CA ASP A 83 -33.11 -15.44 -39.98
C ASP A 83 -32.08 -14.31 -39.87
N VAL A 84 -32.50 -13.19 -39.28
CA VAL A 84 -31.68 -11.98 -39.16
C VAL A 84 -30.65 -12.15 -38.05
N ILE A 85 -31.04 -12.82 -36.96
CA ILE A 85 -30.16 -13.17 -35.84
C ILE A 85 -30.64 -14.49 -35.23
N GLY A 86 -29.70 -15.37 -34.91
CA GLY A 86 -29.97 -16.68 -34.31
C GLY A 86 -30.14 -16.64 -32.79
N THR A 87 -30.56 -17.76 -32.20
CA THR A 87 -30.76 -17.91 -30.74
C THR A 87 -29.47 -18.11 -29.93
N ASP A 88 -28.31 -18.16 -30.60
CA ASP A 88 -27.01 -18.32 -29.96
C ASP A 88 -26.42 -16.98 -29.46
N GLU A 89 -27.06 -15.86 -29.80
CA GLU A 89 -26.61 -14.54 -29.36
C GLU A 89 -26.84 -14.35 -27.86
N ALA A 90 -25.80 -13.96 -27.13
CA ALA A 90 -25.83 -13.78 -25.69
C ALA A 90 -25.63 -12.32 -25.27
N LEU A 91 -25.44 -11.41 -26.23
CA LEU A 91 -25.31 -9.98 -25.99
C LEU A 91 -26.68 -9.36 -25.69
N GLU A 92 -26.69 -8.44 -24.73
CA GLU A 92 -27.84 -7.61 -24.43
C GLU A 92 -28.04 -6.60 -25.57
N THR A 93 -29.25 -6.59 -26.15
CA THR A 93 -29.59 -5.65 -27.22
C THR A 93 -30.76 -4.77 -26.80
N GLU A 94 -30.46 -3.49 -26.53
CA GLU A 94 -31.47 -2.52 -26.09
C GLU A 94 -32.52 -2.22 -27.17
N ARG A 95 -32.08 -2.13 -28.44
CA ARG A 95 -32.92 -1.87 -29.60
C ARG A 95 -32.39 -2.64 -30.82
N PHE A 96 -33.24 -3.45 -31.42
CA PHE A 96 -32.99 -4.10 -32.70
C PHE A 96 -34.00 -3.62 -33.74
N GLU A 97 -33.51 -3.24 -34.92
CA GLU A 97 -34.35 -2.70 -35.97
C GLU A 97 -34.04 -3.38 -37.30
N VAL A 98 -35.06 -4.03 -37.88
CA VAL A 98 -34.98 -4.67 -39.19
C VAL A 98 -35.67 -3.78 -40.22
N VAL A 99 -34.99 -3.50 -41.32
CA VAL A 99 -35.53 -2.73 -42.45
C VAL A 99 -35.34 -3.54 -43.73
N VAL A 100 -36.43 -3.84 -44.42
CA VAL A 100 -36.42 -4.50 -45.72
C VAL A 100 -36.78 -3.47 -46.80
N THR A 101 -35.93 -3.34 -47.81
CA THR A 101 -36.13 -2.42 -48.95
C THR A 101 -36.02 -3.19 -50.27
N GLY A 102 -36.59 -2.64 -51.35
CA GLY A 102 -36.53 -3.24 -52.69
C GLY A 102 -37.45 -4.44 -52.93
N LEU A 103 -38.29 -4.83 -51.96
CA LEU A 103 -39.26 -5.92 -52.09
C LEU A 103 -40.68 -5.44 -51.76
N GLU A 104 -41.66 -5.93 -52.51
CA GLU A 104 -43.08 -5.84 -52.17
C GLU A 104 -43.54 -7.19 -51.63
N LEU A 105 -43.98 -7.21 -50.37
CA LEU A 105 -44.33 -8.42 -49.63
C LEU A 105 -45.85 -8.47 -49.36
N ARG A 106 -46.43 -9.65 -49.63
CA ARG A 106 -47.75 -10.05 -49.14
C ARG A 106 -47.59 -11.01 -47.97
N ASP A 107 -48.47 -10.91 -46.99
CA ASP A 107 -48.43 -11.72 -45.77
C ASP A 107 -47.07 -11.59 -45.05
N SER A 108 -46.61 -10.35 -44.83
CA SER A 108 -45.35 -10.10 -44.12
C SER A 108 -45.42 -10.63 -42.69
N LEU A 109 -44.35 -11.29 -42.26
CA LEU A 109 -44.24 -11.90 -40.94
C LEU A 109 -42.96 -11.47 -40.24
N CYS A 110 -43.03 -11.51 -38.91
CA CYS A 110 -41.93 -11.27 -38.01
C CYS A 110 -42.10 -12.17 -36.79
N ASN A 111 -41.11 -13.01 -36.54
CA ASN A 111 -41.07 -13.89 -35.37
C ASN A 111 -39.89 -13.49 -34.49
N VAL A 112 -40.11 -13.34 -33.19
CA VAL A 112 -39.06 -13.10 -32.18
C VAL A 112 -39.22 -14.11 -31.06
N GLY A 113 -38.16 -14.85 -30.74
CA GLY A 113 -38.16 -15.80 -29.63
C GLY A 113 -37.22 -16.98 -29.84
N ALA A 114 -37.55 -18.11 -29.21
CA ALA A 114 -36.81 -19.35 -29.38
C ALA A 114 -37.19 -20.05 -30.71
N THR A 115 -36.44 -21.09 -31.08
CA THR A 115 -36.73 -21.90 -32.27
C THR A 115 -38.18 -22.40 -32.26
N GLY A 116 -38.91 -22.13 -33.35
CA GLY A 116 -40.32 -22.51 -33.50
C GLY A 116 -41.34 -21.52 -32.92
N THR A 117 -40.90 -20.40 -32.31
CA THR A 117 -41.79 -19.31 -31.91
C THR A 117 -42.41 -18.65 -33.14
N VAL A 118 -43.72 -18.34 -33.06
CA VAL A 118 -44.47 -17.62 -34.10
C VAL A 118 -45.02 -16.32 -33.51
N GLY A 119 -44.81 -15.20 -34.20
CA GLY A 119 -45.15 -13.85 -33.74
C GLY A 119 -44.13 -13.27 -32.76
N GLY A 120 -44.53 -12.23 -32.02
CA GLY A 120 -43.65 -11.50 -31.08
C GLY A 120 -43.14 -10.17 -31.63
N CYS A 121 -43.23 -9.94 -32.94
CA CYS A 121 -43.00 -8.65 -33.58
C CYS A 121 -43.91 -8.47 -34.80
N ASN A 122 -43.88 -7.29 -35.41
CA ASN A 122 -44.63 -6.98 -36.62
C ASN A 122 -43.73 -6.33 -37.66
N LEU A 123 -43.60 -6.95 -38.83
CA LEU A 123 -42.92 -6.38 -39.99
C LEU A 123 -43.94 -5.55 -40.79
N ALA A 124 -44.01 -4.26 -40.47
CA ALA A 124 -45.04 -3.38 -40.98
C ALA A 124 -44.57 -2.59 -42.22
N PRO A 125 -45.40 -2.51 -43.29
CA PRO A 125 -45.12 -1.65 -44.43
C PRO A 125 -45.13 -0.17 -44.01
N GLN A 126 -44.23 0.61 -44.61
CA GLN A 126 -44.05 2.03 -44.36
C GLN A 126 -44.48 2.87 -45.57
N PRO A 127 -44.81 4.16 -45.38
CA PRO A 127 -45.22 5.05 -46.48
C PRO A 127 -44.15 5.26 -47.56
N ASP A 128 -42.89 5.04 -47.23
CA ASP A 128 -41.74 5.15 -48.13
C ASP A 128 -41.50 3.88 -48.97
N GLY A 129 -42.35 2.85 -48.83
CA GLY A 129 -42.20 1.58 -49.55
C GLY A 129 -41.25 0.58 -48.87
N THR A 130 -40.76 0.87 -47.66
CA THR A 130 -39.96 -0.07 -46.86
C THR A 130 -40.84 -0.91 -45.93
N TYR A 131 -40.31 -2.01 -45.39
CA TYR A 131 -40.91 -2.74 -44.28
C TYR A 131 -40.01 -2.62 -43.05
N ARG A 132 -40.60 -2.37 -41.88
CA ARG A 132 -39.85 -2.12 -40.64
C ARG A 132 -40.39 -2.90 -39.46
N ALA A 133 -39.49 -3.49 -38.68
CA ALA A 133 -39.76 -4.09 -37.39
C ALA A 133 -38.79 -3.53 -36.35
N VAL A 134 -39.31 -3.12 -35.19
CA VAL A 134 -38.53 -2.59 -34.06
C VAL A 134 -38.78 -3.47 -32.83
N ILE A 135 -37.70 -3.94 -32.20
CA ILE A 135 -37.71 -4.82 -31.04
C ILE A 135 -36.91 -4.13 -29.92
N GLU A 136 -37.57 -3.84 -28.79
CA GLU A 136 -36.99 -3.08 -27.69
C GLU A 136 -37.46 -3.63 -26.32
N PRO A 137 -36.61 -4.34 -25.56
CA PRO A 137 -35.31 -4.92 -25.95
C PRO A 137 -35.47 -6.25 -26.72
N LEU A 138 -34.41 -6.70 -27.37
CA LEU A 138 -34.27 -8.10 -27.78
C LEU A 138 -33.53 -8.85 -26.66
N GLU A 139 -34.20 -9.81 -26.02
CA GLU A 139 -33.60 -10.53 -24.89
C GLU A 139 -32.47 -11.46 -25.37
N PRO A 140 -31.40 -11.66 -24.56
CA PRO A 140 -30.35 -12.61 -24.89
C PRO A 140 -30.92 -14.02 -25.17
N GLY A 141 -30.47 -14.62 -26.27
CA GLY A 141 -30.89 -15.94 -26.73
C GLY A 141 -32.17 -15.96 -27.58
N GLN A 142 -32.78 -14.80 -27.85
CA GLN A 142 -33.89 -14.70 -28.80
C GLN A 142 -33.37 -14.51 -30.23
N GLY A 143 -33.91 -15.29 -31.17
CA GLY A 143 -33.70 -15.11 -32.60
C GLY A 143 -34.79 -14.25 -33.25
N ILE A 144 -34.50 -13.74 -34.46
CA ILE A 144 -35.45 -12.98 -35.28
C ILE A 144 -35.53 -13.60 -36.68
N THR A 145 -36.75 -13.93 -37.09
CA THR A 145 -37.05 -14.34 -38.47
C THR A 145 -38.00 -13.33 -39.11
N VAL A 146 -37.64 -12.82 -40.30
CA VAL A 146 -38.53 -11.99 -41.12
C VAL A 146 -38.86 -12.69 -42.43
N GLY A 147 -40.08 -12.48 -42.92
CA GLY A 147 -40.51 -13.15 -44.13
C GLY A 147 -41.78 -12.62 -44.77
N GLY A 148 -42.17 -13.28 -45.85
CA GLY A 148 -43.39 -12.98 -46.61
C GLY A 148 -43.36 -13.55 -48.02
N THR A 149 -44.50 -13.48 -48.71
CA THR A 149 -44.58 -13.80 -50.14
C THR A 149 -44.12 -12.60 -50.96
N VAL A 150 -43.09 -12.76 -51.78
CA VAL A 150 -42.60 -11.70 -52.67
C VAL A 150 -43.54 -11.58 -53.86
N ILE A 151 -44.20 -10.43 -53.99
CA ILE A 151 -45.13 -10.13 -55.09
C ILE A 151 -44.61 -9.07 -56.07
N GLY A 152 -43.52 -8.39 -55.71
CA GLY A 152 -42.86 -7.38 -56.53
C GLY A 152 -41.44 -7.10 -56.07
N VAL A 153 -40.63 -6.55 -56.98
CA VAL A 153 -39.27 -6.06 -56.71
C VAL A 153 -39.22 -4.60 -57.16
N ALA A 154 -38.65 -3.75 -56.32
CA ALA A 154 -38.48 -2.32 -56.55
C ALA A 154 -37.01 -1.94 -56.42
N GLU A 155 -36.67 -0.70 -56.81
CA GLU A 155 -35.33 -0.16 -56.55
C GLU A 155 -35.13 -0.02 -55.03
N PRO A 156 -34.07 -0.60 -54.44
CA PRO A 156 -33.81 -0.49 -53.01
C PRO A 156 -33.56 0.96 -52.60
N ILE A 157 -34.21 1.39 -51.51
CA ILE A 157 -33.98 2.69 -50.91
C ILE A 157 -32.82 2.56 -49.91
N ASP A 158 -31.87 3.49 -49.97
CA ASP A 158 -30.79 3.58 -48.99
C ASP A 158 -31.34 4.05 -47.63
N VAL A 159 -31.07 3.27 -46.59
CA VAL A 159 -31.57 3.54 -45.24
C VAL A 159 -30.48 4.28 -44.47
N PRO A 160 -30.72 5.52 -44.01
CA PRO A 160 -29.71 6.27 -43.26
C PRO A 160 -29.38 5.54 -41.96
N VAL A 161 -28.08 5.48 -41.65
CA VAL A 161 -27.59 4.87 -40.42
C VAL A 161 -28.12 5.67 -39.21
N PRO A 162 -28.71 5.03 -38.18
CA PRO A 162 -29.25 5.72 -37.02
C PRO A 162 -28.17 6.49 -36.25
N PRO A 163 -28.49 7.63 -35.62
CA PRO A 163 -27.53 8.42 -34.84
C PRO A 163 -26.91 7.61 -33.70
N GLU A 164 -25.69 7.98 -33.27
CA GLU A 164 -25.05 7.33 -32.12
C GLU A 164 -25.80 7.64 -30.83
N PRO A 165 -26.07 6.63 -29.97
CA PRO A 165 -26.57 6.88 -28.63
C PRO A 165 -25.58 7.79 -27.88
N ALA A 166 -26.10 8.68 -27.02
CA ALA A 166 -25.25 9.56 -26.23
C ALA A 166 -24.30 8.72 -25.33
N ARG A 167 -23.00 9.04 -25.38
CA ARG A 167 -22.00 8.41 -24.50
C ARG A 167 -22.28 8.81 -23.04
N PRO A 168 -22.44 7.85 -22.11
CA PRO A 168 -22.41 8.16 -20.69
C PRO A 168 -21.06 8.75 -20.29
N ASP A 169 -21.02 9.77 -19.44
CA ASP A 169 -19.77 10.35 -18.92
C ASP A 169 -18.97 9.30 -18.13
N ASP A 170 -17.69 9.11 -18.47
CA ASP A 170 -16.80 8.25 -17.68
C ASP A 170 -16.35 8.97 -16.40
N VAL A 171 -17.10 8.76 -15.32
CA VAL A 171 -16.81 9.34 -14.00
C VAL A 171 -15.74 8.56 -13.21
N ARG A 172 -15.13 7.51 -13.76
CA ARG A 172 -14.19 6.65 -12.99
C ARG A 172 -12.95 7.40 -12.54
N VAL A 173 -12.35 8.21 -13.42
CA VAL A 173 -11.16 9.01 -13.12
C VAL A 173 -11.44 10.09 -12.06
N PRO A 174 -12.45 10.98 -12.20
CA PRO A 174 -12.73 11.98 -11.17
C PRO A 174 -13.15 11.35 -9.84
N LEU A 175 -13.88 10.23 -9.87
CA LEU A 175 -14.25 9.48 -8.67
C LEU A 175 -13.01 8.89 -7.97
N ALA A 176 -12.06 8.33 -8.73
CA ALA A 176 -10.82 7.81 -8.17
C ALA A 176 -9.98 8.92 -7.49
N ILE A 177 -9.89 10.10 -8.13
CA ILE A 177 -9.22 11.28 -7.54
C ILE A 177 -9.92 11.72 -6.25
N GLY A 178 -11.25 11.82 -6.27
CA GLY A 178 -12.04 12.18 -5.09
C GLY A 178 -11.86 11.21 -3.93
N MET A 179 -11.87 9.90 -4.21
CA MET A 179 -11.62 8.87 -3.20
C MET A 179 -10.19 8.91 -2.65
N ALA A 180 -9.18 9.16 -3.49
CA ALA A 180 -7.79 9.28 -3.05
C ALA A 180 -7.60 10.48 -2.11
N ALA A 181 -8.20 11.63 -2.44
CA ALA A 181 -8.19 12.81 -1.58
C ALA A 181 -8.88 12.51 -0.23
N LEU A 182 -10.07 11.91 -0.26
CA LEU A 182 -10.83 11.55 0.93
C LEU A 182 -10.06 10.58 1.85
N GLY A 183 -9.48 9.52 1.27
CA GLY A 183 -8.69 8.54 2.00
C GLY A 183 -7.45 9.15 2.64
N THR A 184 -6.77 10.06 1.93
CA THR A 184 -5.60 10.80 2.45
C THR A 184 -5.98 11.69 3.63
N THR A 185 -7.09 12.43 3.52
CA THR A 185 -7.59 13.28 4.61
C THR A 185 -7.99 12.45 5.83
N ALA A 186 -8.66 11.31 5.63
CA ALA A 186 -9.05 10.41 6.71
C ALA A 186 -7.82 9.83 7.43
N ALA A 187 -6.84 9.34 6.68
CA ALA A 187 -5.59 8.80 7.24
C ALA A 187 -4.81 9.88 8.02
N ALA A 188 -4.67 11.08 7.46
CA ALA A 188 -3.99 12.19 8.12
C ALA A 188 -4.70 12.63 9.41
N GLY A 189 -6.04 12.72 9.39
CA GLY A 189 -6.85 13.04 10.56
C GLY A 189 -6.69 12.01 11.68
N ILE A 190 -6.76 10.71 11.36
CA ILE A 190 -6.55 9.64 12.33
C ILE A 190 -5.13 9.63 12.88
N PHE A 191 -4.13 9.85 12.03
CA PHE A 191 -2.74 9.95 12.47
C PHE A 191 -2.55 11.12 13.44
N ALA A 192 -3.10 12.30 13.12
CA ALA A 192 -3.02 13.48 13.98
C ALA A 192 -3.74 13.26 15.34
N VAL A 193 -4.94 12.67 15.33
CA VAL A 193 -5.67 12.32 16.56
C VAL A 193 -4.90 11.31 17.39
N SER A 194 -4.31 10.29 16.76
CA SER A 194 -3.52 9.26 17.43
C SER A 194 -2.25 9.86 18.06
N ARG A 195 -1.59 10.80 17.37
CA ARG A 195 -0.46 11.56 17.89
C ARG A 195 -0.84 12.38 19.13
N ARG A 196 -1.99 13.06 19.10
CA ARG A 196 -2.50 13.86 20.24
C ARG A 196 -2.93 13.02 21.43
N ARG A 197 -3.49 11.83 21.22
CA ARG A 197 -3.81 10.89 22.32
C ARG A 197 -2.57 10.30 22.97
N GLY A 198 -1.45 10.35 22.28
CA GLY A 198 -0.17 9.91 22.79
C GLY A 198 0.00 8.40 22.79
N ARG A 199 1.20 7.99 23.20
CA ARG A 199 1.64 6.57 23.17
C ARG A 199 2.43 6.16 24.41
N ASN A 200 2.92 7.12 25.20
CA ASN A 200 3.78 6.83 26.35
C ASN A 200 2.95 6.86 27.63
N GLN A 201 3.19 5.90 28.52
CA GLN A 201 2.59 5.90 29.85
C GLN A 201 3.46 6.71 30.81
N VAL A 202 2.84 7.46 31.73
CA VAL A 202 3.52 8.11 32.86
C VAL A 202 2.83 7.77 34.17
N PHE A 203 3.57 7.82 35.27
CA PHE A 203 2.99 7.66 36.61
C PHE A 203 2.17 8.90 37.02
N GLY A 204 1.06 8.67 37.72
CA GLY A 204 0.22 9.71 38.31
C GLY A 204 -0.60 10.51 37.29
N GLY A 205 -1.07 11.68 37.73
CA GLY A 205 -1.90 12.61 36.95
C GLY A 205 -1.15 13.45 35.92
N GLY A 206 0.12 13.14 35.64
CA GLY A 206 0.93 13.82 34.62
C GLY A 206 1.74 15.04 35.10
N GLY A 207 1.95 15.22 36.41
CA GLY A 207 2.91 16.21 36.92
C GLY A 207 4.36 15.79 36.67
N ALA A 208 5.28 16.74 36.48
CA ALA A 208 6.68 16.46 36.15
C ALA A 208 7.39 15.57 37.19
N ALA A 209 7.18 15.84 38.49
CA ALA A 209 7.78 15.07 39.57
C ALA A 209 7.22 13.64 39.64
N ASP A 210 5.89 13.48 39.53
CA ASP A 210 5.26 12.16 39.52
C ASP A 210 5.68 11.36 38.28
N ALA A 211 5.77 12.00 37.11
CA ALA A 211 6.18 11.34 35.88
C ALA A 211 7.64 10.88 35.93
N ALA A 212 8.54 11.62 36.59
CA ALA A 212 9.96 11.29 36.72
C ALA A 212 10.28 10.36 37.91
N PHE A 213 9.50 10.41 39.00
CA PHE A 213 9.83 9.76 40.28
C PHE A 213 8.67 8.97 40.93
N GLY A 214 7.51 8.85 40.28
CA GLY A 214 6.25 8.32 40.84
C GLY A 214 6.25 6.84 41.27
N ALA A 215 7.40 6.18 41.28
CA ALA A 215 7.62 4.85 41.82
C ALA A 215 8.36 4.86 43.18
N LEU A 216 8.39 5.97 43.91
CA LEU A 216 8.91 6.00 45.28
C LEU A 216 7.78 5.73 46.29
N PRO A 217 7.80 4.61 47.03
CA PRO A 217 6.89 4.40 48.15
C PRO A 217 7.08 5.53 49.17
N ARG A 218 5.99 6.14 49.65
CA ARG A 218 6.06 6.88 50.91
C ARG A 218 6.27 5.86 52.03
N PRO A 219 7.22 6.10 52.97
CA PRO A 219 7.38 5.23 54.13
C PRO A 219 6.04 5.05 54.84
N GLY A 220 5.59 3.79 55.00
CA GLY A 220 4.38 3.44 55.75
C GLY A 220 3.05 3.37 54.97
N SER A 221 3.05 3.50 53.63
CA SER A 221 1.81 3.35 52.84
C SER A 221 1.76 2.00 52.10
N PRO A 222 0.61 1.30 52.07
CA PRO A 222 0.37 0.22 51.10
C PRO A 222 0.58 0.77 49.69
N VAL A 223 1.21 0.01 48.80
CA VAL A 223 1.47 0.43 47.42
C VAL A 223 0.24 0.07 46.58
N PRO A 224 -0.71 0.99 46.28
CA PRO A 224 -1.63 0.75 45.19
C PRO A 224 -0.81 0.68 43.90
N ALA A 225 -1.24 -0.15 42.94
CA ALA A 225 -0.71 -0.09 41.59
C ALA A 225 -0.78 1.37 41.12
N ALA A 226 0.39 2.00 40.94
CA ALA A 226 0.46 3.41 40.59
C ALA A 226 -0.39 3.65 39.33
N SER A 227 -1.36 4.56 39.40
CA SER A 227 -2.19 4.89 38.24
C SER A 227 -1.28 5.40 37.12
N THR A 228 -1.52 4.92 35.90
CA THR A 228 -0.77 5.35 34.72
C THR A 228 -1.69 6.07 33.75
N THR A 229 -1.17 7.15 33.15
CA THR A 229 -1.89 7.94 32.15
C THR A 229 -1.11 7.93 30.84
N LEU A 230 -1.82 7.84 29.72
CA LEU A 230 -1.22 7.93 28.39
C LEU A 230 -1.04 9.41 28.00
N ILE A 231 0.17 9.78 27.59
CA ILE A 231 0.49 11.14 27.15
C ILE A 231 1.22 11.16 25.81
N ALA A 232 1.11 12.28 25.11
CA ALA A 232 1.78 12.53 23.84
C ALA A 232 3.26 12.88 24.03
N ASP A 233 4.05 12.75 22.95
CA ASP A 233 5.50 12.95 23.01
C ASP A 233 5.87 14.41 23.35
N ASP A 234 5.11 15.37 22.83
CA ASP A 234 5.27 16.81 23.13
C ASP A 234 4.92 17.10 24.59
N GLN A 235 3.84 16.51 25.10
CA GLN A 235 3.48 16.62 26.51
C GLN A 235 4.54 15.98 27.40
N LEU A 236 5.07 14.79 27.06
CA LEU A 236 6.17 14.17 27.80
C LEU A 236 7.41 15.08 27.81
N ALA A 237 7.79 15.63 26.66
CA ALA A 237 8.93 16.55 26.58
C ALA A 237 8.72 17.83 27.42
N SER A 238 7.48 18.30 27.58
CA SER A 238 7.17 19.46 28.43
C SER A 238 7.34 19.19 29.94
N LEU A 239 7.33 17.91 30.35
CA LEU A 239 7.54 17.50 31.74
C LEU A 239 9.02 17.40 32.13
N ALA A 240 9.93 17.38 31.16
CA ALA A 240 11.36 17.37 31.44
C ALA A 240 11.80 18.74 31.99
N THR A 241 12.60 18.71 33.05
CA THR A 241 13.13 19.89 33.73
C THR A 241 14.63 20.00 33.44
N ILE A 242 15.43 20.47 34.40
CA ILE A 242 16.89 20.44 34.36
C ILE A 242 17.32 19.57 35.53
N GLU A 243 18.07 18.51 35.25
CA GLU A 243 18.64 17.63 36.28
C GLU A 243 20.16 17.72 36.18
N PHE A 244 20.83 18.01 37.30
CA PHE A 244 22.28 18.18 37.32
C PHE A 244 23.04 16.86 37.39
N VAL A 245 22.41 15.81 37.93
CA VAL A 245 23.03 14.52 38.19
C VAL A 245 22.62 13.54 37.09
N PRO A 246 23.54 12.75 36.51
CA PRO A 246 23.17 11.71 35.56
C PRO A 246 22.18 10.72 36.21
N PRO A 247 21.23 10.16 35.44
CA PRO A 247 20.25 9.24 36.00
C PRO A 247 20.94 8.01 36.61
N THR A 248 20.68 7.76 37.89
CA THR A 248 21.34 6.68 38.64
C THR A 248 21.06 5.31 38.05
N GLY A 249 22.10 4.49 37.89
CA GLY A 249 21.98 3.11 37.41
C GLY A 249 21.76 2.98 35.90
N LEU A 250 21.93 4.06 35.14
CA LEU A 250 21.92 4.03 33.67
C LEU A 250 23.32 4.27 33.11
N ALA A 251 23.66 3.51 32.08
CA ALA A 251 24.79 3.81 31.21
C ALA A 251 24.41 4.88 30.17
N PRO A 252 25.38 5.71 29.70
CA PRO A 252 25.13 6.74 28.68
C PRO A 252 24.40 6.24 27.43
N TRP A 253 24.74 5.04 26.96
CA TRP A 253 24.12 4.43 25.77
C TRP A 253 22.66 4.02 26.01
N GLN A 254 22.32 3.60 27.24
CA GLN A 254 20.94 3.26 27.62
C GLN A 254 20.05 4.51 27.61
N GLY A 255 20.60 5.62 28.12
CA GLY A 255 19.95 6.93 28.04
C GLY A 255 19.68 7.35 26.60
N ALA A 256 20.69 7.24 25.72
CA ALA A 256 20.52 7.54 24.30
C ALA A 256 19.45 6.63 23.64
N ALA A 257 19.46 5.33 23.95
CA ALA A 257 18.50 4.37 23.42
C ALA A 257 17.05 4.66 23.86
N ILE A 258 16.84 5.02 25.14
CA ILE A 258 15.50 5.34 25.65
C ILE A 258 15.02 6.71 25.15
N LEU A 259 15.92 7.69 25.00
CA LEU A 259 15.57 9.04 24.59
C LEU A 259 15.26 9.10 23.09
N PHE A 260 16.14 8.54 22.25
CA PHE A 260 16.02 8.63 20.80
C PHE A 260 15.28 7.45 20.15
N GLU A 261 14.84 6.47 20.93
CA GLU A 261 14.09 5.31 20.43
C GLU A 261 14.86 4.49 19.37
N ARG A 262 16.19 4.50 19.41
CA ARG A 262 17.08 3.87 18.43
C ARG A 262 18.26 3.14 19.07
N LEU A 263 18.66 2.05 18.42
CA LEU A 263 19.90 1.31 18.66
C LEU A 263 20.65 1.27 17.33
N ASP A 264 21.34 2.37 17.03
CA ASP A 264 22.18 2.53 15.85
C ASP A 264 23.63 2.12 16.15
N ASP A 265 24.48 2.24 15.14
CA ASP A 265 25.89 1.85 15.25
C ASP A 265 26.66 2.73 16.24
N ASP A 266 26.24 3.97 16.49
CA ASP A 266 26.83 4.85 17.49
C ASP A 266 26.61 4.31 18.91
N VAL A 267 25.41 3.79 19.20
CA VAL A 267 25.10 3.13 20.47
C VAL A 267 25.97 1.88 20.66
N VAL A 268 26.08 1.04 19.62
CA VAL A 268 26.93 -0.16 19.68
C VAL A 268 28.41 0.21 19.84
N ALA A 269 28.87 1.29 19.20
CA ALA A 269 30.23 1.81 19.35
C ALA A 269 30.51 2.28 20.79
N ALA A 270 29.51 2.88 21.45
CA ALA A 270 29.63 3.35 22.84
C ALA A 270 29.89 2.20 23.81
N TRP A 271 29.41 0.99 23.53
CA TRP A 271 29.76 -0.20 24.32
C TRP A 271 31.26 -0.46 24.33
N PHE A 272 31.93 -0.42 23.17
CA PHE A 272 33.39 -0.63 23.08
C PHE A 272 34.15 0.44 23.86
N SER A 273 33.70 1.70 23.78
CA SER A 273 34.28 2.80 24.55
C SER A 273 34.12 2.58 26.07
N GLY A 274 32.96 2.07 26.49
CA GLY A 274 32.69 1.70 27.89
C GLY A 274 33.58 0.55 28.37
N GLN A 275 33.76 -0.50 27.56
CA GLN A 275 34.66 -1.61 27.89
C GLN A 275 36.12 -1.17 27.96
N ALA A 276 36.54 -0.23 27.12
CA ALA A 276 37.87 0.36 27.20
C ALA A 276 38.05 1.17 28.48
N ALA A 277 37.05 1.97 28.86
CA ALA A 277 37.08 2.72 30.12
C ALA A 277 37.09 1.82 31.36
N ALA A 278 36.42 0.67 31.30
CA ALA A 278 36.42 -0.36 32.36
C ALA A 278 37.70 -1.23 32.38
N GLY A 279 38.62 -1.03 31.42
CA GLY A 279 39.86 -1.79 31.30
C GLY A 279 39.68 -3.23 30.80
N VAL A 280 38.51 -3.56 30.25
CA VAL A 280 38.18 -4.90 29.72
C VAL A 280 38.81 -5.12 28.34
N ILE A 281 38.90 -4.05 27.55
CA ILE A 281 39.65 -4.01 26.30
C ILE A 281 40.64 -2.85 26.32
N THR A 282 41.71 -2.94 25.54
CA THR A 282 42.61 -1.81 25.27
C THR A 282 42.29 -1.21 23.90
N LEU A 283 42.41 0.10 23.79
CA LEU A 283 42.32 0.85 22.54
C LEU A 283 43.56 1.73 22.44
N GLU A 284 44.50 1.36 21.57
CA GLU A 284 45.74 2.10 21.36
C GLU A 284 45.80 2.62 19.92
N SER A 285 46.36 3.81 19.72
CA SER A 285 46.68 4.29 18.37
C SER A 285 48.13 3.94 18.04
N ARG A 286 48.35 3.12 17.01
CA ARG A 286 49.66 2.72 16.49
C ARG A 286 49.69 3.01 14.99
N ASP A 287 50.64 3.83 14.55
CA ASP A 287 50.80 4.25 13.15
C ASP A 287 49.51 4.84 12.52
N GLY A 288 48.76 5.62 13.30
CA GLY A 288 47.49 6.22 12.87
C GLY A 288 46.31 5.25 12.75
N LYS A 289 46.49 3.98 13.14
CA LYS A 289 45.43 2.97 13.20
C LYS A 289 45.11 2.62 14.65
N LEU A 290 43.83 2.39 14.92
CA LEU A 290 43.39 1.91 16.23
C LEU A 290 43.66 0.40 16.34
N VAL A 291 44.22 -0.03 17.46
CA VAL A 291 44.49 -1.43 17.77
C VAL A 291 43.72 -1.78 19.04
N VAL A 292 42.93 -2.85 18.95
CA VAL A 292 42.14 -3.40 20.05
C VAL A 292 42.82 -4.64 20.60
N GLY A 293 43.02 -4.69 21.92
CA GLY A 293 43.53 -5.86 22.63
C GLY A 293 42.70 -6.23 23.86
N PRO A 294 42.98 -7.37 24.50
CA PRO A 294 42.42 -7.70 25.81
C PRO A 294 42.98 -6.75 26.86
N GLY A 295 42.10 -6.22 27.70
CA GLY A 295 42.50 -5.36 28.82
C GLY A 295 42.76 -6.15 30.11
N PRO A 296 43.41 -5.51 31.11
CA PRO A 296 43.81 -6.17 32.34
C PRO A 296 42.63 -6.70 33.18
N THR A 297 41.43 -6.13 33.04
CA THR A 297 40.24 -6.54 33.81
C THR A 297 39.33 -7.52 33.05
N LEU A 298 39.74 -8.01 31.86
CA LEU A 298 38.93 -8.94 31.07
C LEU A 298 38.55 -10.22 31.84
N ALA A 299 39.43 -10.70 32.72
CA ALA A 299 39.18 -11.89 33.54
C ALA A 299 38.02 -11.70 34.53
N GLU A 300 37.78 -10.46 34.97
CA GLU A 300 36.74 -10.06 35.92
C GLU A 300 35.41 -9.74 35.23
N ALA A 301 35.40 -9.58 33.91
CA ALA A 301 34.20 -9.28 33.15
C ALA A 301 33.17 -10.43 33.18
N ASP A 302 31.92 -10.11 32.92
CA ASP A 302 30.86 -11.11 32.82
C ASP A 302 31.06 -12.04 31.59
N GLU A 303 30.42 -13.21 31.62
CA GLU A 303 30.57 -14.22 30.56
C GLU A 303 30.09 -13.75 29.19
N THR A 304 29.12 -12.83 29.12
CA THR A 304 28.66 -12.27 27.84
C THR A 304 29.76 -11.41 27.24
N THR A 305 30.33 -10.52 28.04
CA THR A 305 31.42 -9.63 27.62
C THR A 305 32.67 -10.43 27.23
N LYS A 306 33.07 -11.42 28.03
CA LYS A 306 34.16 -12.36 27.68
C LYS A 306 33.90 -13.07 26.35
N GLY A 307 32.68 -13.55 26.13
CA GLY A 307 32.29 -14.21 24.88
C GLY A 307 32.35 -13.29 23.67
N ILE A 308 31.98 -12.01 23.82
CA ILE A 308 32.08 -10.99 22.77
C ILE A 308 33.53 -10.70 22.43
N VAL A 309 34.38 -10.43 23.44
CA VAL A 309 35.81 -10.15 23.25
C VAL A 309 36.53 -11.35 22.64
N THR A 310 36.24 -12.56 23.08
CA THR A 310 36.77 -13.80 22.51
C THR A 310 36.38 -13.96 21.03
N THR A 311 35.13 -13.62 20.69
CA THR A 311 34.66 -13.66 19.29
C THR A 311 35.40 -12.64 18.44
N MET A 312 35.58 -11.42 18.96
CA MET A 312 36.25 -10.31 18.27
C MET A 312 37.72 -10.65 17.97
N LEU A 313 38.45 -11.09 18.99
CA LEU A 313 39.87 -11.40 18.89
C LEU A 313 40.12 -12.73 18.18
N ASN A 314 39.21 -13.72 18.29
CA ASN A 314 39.31 -15.03 17.64
C ASN A 314 40.70 -15.68 17.84
N GLY A 315 41.20 -15.68 19.07
CA GLY A 315 42.52 -16.21 19.45
C GLY A 315 43.72 -15.30 19.12
N ARG A 316 43.50 -14.12 18.53
CA ARG A 316 44.55 -13.11 18.30
C ARG A 316 44.85 -12.34 19.59
N ALA A 317 46.10 -11.93 19.76
CA ALA A 317 46.49 -11.05 20.87
C ALA A 317 45.96 -9.62 20.67
N GLU A 318 45.97 -9.11 19.44
CA GLU A 318 45.53 -7.76 19.08
C GLU A 318 44.81 -7.78 17.72
N LEU A 319 43.94 -6.81 17.50
CA LEU A 319 43.21 -6.55 16.25
C LEU A 319 43.42 -5.10 15.81
N THR A 320 44.06 -4.88 14.66
CA THR A 320 44.14 -3.55 14.05
C THR A 320 42.84 -3.22 13.30
N LEU A 321 42.21 -2.12 13.69
CA LEU A 321 41.03 -1.54 13.05
C LEU A 321 41.43 -0.71 11.81
N GLY A 322 40.50 -0.56 10.88
CA GLY A 322 40.68 0.24 9.65
C GLY A 322 40.33 -0.50 8.35
N THR A 323 40.17 -1.82 8.42
CA THR A 323 39.63 -2.65 7.33
C THR A 323 38.55 -3.58 7.88
N TYR A 324 37.67 -4.08 7.01
CA TYR A 324 36.64 -5.02 7.42
C TYR A 324 37.24 -6.30 8.00
N ASP A 325 36.77 -6.70 9.18
CA ASP A 325 37.11 -7.97 9.83
C ASP A 325 35.82 -8.73 10.15
N LYS A 326 35.71 -9.97 9.67
CA LYS A 326 34.49 -10.79 9.84
C LYS A 326 34.18 -11.12 11.30
N HIS A 327 35.21 -11.27 12.13
CA HIS A 327 35.07 -11.62 13.55
C HIS A 327 34.71 -10.40 14.39
N PHE A 328 35.27 -9.24 14.05
CA PHE A 328 34.83 -7.95 14.58
C PHE A 328 33.37 -7.67 14.22
N ALA A 329 32.97 -7.88 12.96
CA ALA A 329 31.58 -7.72 12.54
C ALA A 329 30.63 -8.69 13.28
N ALA A 330 31.08 -9.93 13.52
CA ALA A 330 30.32 -10.89 14.33
C ALA A 330 30.20 -10.46 15.79
N ALA A 331 31.29 -9.94 16.39
CA ALA A 331 31.28 -9.39 17.75
C ALA A 331 30.36 -8.17 17.85
N TRP A 332 30.40 -7.26 16.88
CA TRP A 332 29.48 -6.12 16.77
C TRP A 332 28.01 -6.56 16.77
N GLY A 333 27.67 -7.58 15.99
CA GLY A 333 26.34 -8.19 15.97
C GLY A 333 25.93 -8.79 17.33
N ARG A 334 26.88 -9.39 18.06
CA ARG A 334 26.65 -9.91 19.41
C ARG A 334 26.42 -8.80 20.44
N VAL A 335 27.20 -7.71 20.40
CA VAL A 335 26.96 -6.52 21.23
C VAL A 335 25.55 -6.00 21.00
N ARG A 336 25.18 -5.77 19.73
CA ARG A 336 23.83 -5.31 19.38
C ARG A 336 22.74 -6.25 19.92
N THR A 337 22.94 -7.56 19.82
CA THR A 337 21.98 -8.56 20.33
C THR A 337 21.87 -8.51 21.85
N ALA A 338 22.99 -8.35 22.56
CA ALA A 338 23.03 -8.23 24.01
C ALA A 338 22.34 -6.94 24.50
N GLU A 339 22.59 -5.81 23.85
CA GLU A 339 21.93 -4.54 24.13
C GLU A 339 20.41 -4.62 23.86
N GLN A 340 20.00 -5.22 22.75
CA GLN A 340 18.59 -5.45 22.44
C GLN A 340 17.92 -6.35 23.49
N ALA A 341 18.59 -7.41 23.93
CA ALA A 341 18.07 -8.31 24.97
C ALA A 341 17.92 -7.57 26.31
N MET A 342 18.88 -6.72 26.67
CA MET A 342 18.82 -5.88 27.86
C MET A 342 17.65 -4.89 27.79
N ILE A 343 17.48 -4.18 26.67
CA ILE A 343 16.38 -3.24 26.47
C ILE A 343 15.02 -3.95 26.49
N LYS A 344 14.94 -5.19 26.00
CA LYS A 344 13.72 -6.01 26.07
C LYS A 344 13.37 -6.41 27.49
N GLN A 345 14.37 -6.68 28.33
CA GLN A 345 14.19 -7.11 29.72
C GLN A 345 14.03 -5.95 30.70
N SER A 346 14.35 -4.72 30.30
CA SER A 346 14.36 -3.54 31.20
C SER A 346 12.98 -3.10 31.68
N GLY A 347 11.91 -3.54 31.01
CA GLY A 347 10.54 -3.10 31.29
C GLY A 347 10.27 -1.65 30.91
N TRP A 348 11.16 -0.97 30.19
CA TRP A 348 11.01 0.43 29.77
C TRP A 348 10.02 0.63 28.62
N TRP A 349 9.67 -0.44 27.91
CA TRP A 349 8.83 -0.37 26.73
C TRP A 349 7.57 -1.20 26.92
N THR A 350 6.43 -0.63 26.58
CA THR A 350 5.21 -1.40 26.32
C THR A 350 5.22 -1.97 24.91
N ARG A 351 5.84 -1.24 23.97
CA ARG A 351 6.19 -1.72 22.64
C ARG A 351 7.60 -1.28 22.28
N LEU A 352 8.46 -2.25 21.97
CA LEU A 352 9.85 -2.02 21.62
C LEU A 352 9.97 -1.30 20.27
N PRO A 353 10.96 -0.42 20.11
CA PRO A 353 11.35 0.05 18.79
C PRO A 353 11.77 -1.11 17.91
N THR A 354 11.53 -0.96 16.61
CA THR A 354 12.06 -1.89 15.61
C THR A 354 13.56 -1.69 15.49
N PHE A 355 14.33 -2.43 16.28
CA PHE A 355 15.80 -2.38 16.29
C PHE A 355 16.36 -3.42 15.30
N GLY A 356 16.91 -2.98 14.16
CA GLY A 356 17.57 -3.92 13.24
C GLY A 356 18.05 -3.31 11.93
N SER A 357 19.26 -3.69 11.52
CA SER A 357 19.95 -3.36 10.27
C SER A 357 19.33 -3.98 9.00
N SER A 358 18.18 -4.63 9.11
CA SER A 358 17.31 -5.08 8.01
C SER A 358 15.95 -4.35 8.00
N GLY A 359 15.79 -3.33 8.86
CA GLY A 359 14.57 -2.55 9.05
C GLY A 359 14.17 -1.69 7.86
N GLY A 360 15.06 -1.51 6.88
CA GLY A 360 14.71 -0.93 5.58
C GLY A 360 13.59 -1.73 4.92
N SER A 361 13.71 -3.06 4.87
CA SER A 361 12.74 -3.92 4.16
C SER A 361 11.40 -4.02 4.86
N VAL A 362 11.34 -4.04 6.20
CA VAL A 362 10.05 -4.10 6.92
C VAL A 362 9.35 -2.73 6.92
N ARG A 363 10.09 -1.63 7.11
CA ARG A 363 9.51 -0.29 6.98
C ARG A 363 9.09 -0.03 5.53
N LEU A 364 9.90 -0.42 4.54
CA LEU A 364 9.57 -0.31 3.11
C LEU A 364 8.39 -1.22 2.73
N VAL A 365 8.30 -2.46 3.23
CA VAL A 365 7.12 -3.31 3.01
C VAL A 365 5.88 -2.69 3.64
N VAL A 366 5.97 -2.11 4.84
CA VAL A 366 4.83 -1.43 5.45
C VAL A 366 4.50 -0.11 4.76
N PHE A 367 5.50 0.63 4.26
CA PHE A 367 5.31 1.83 3.44
C PHE A 367 4.79 1.52 2.03
N VAL A 368 5.12 0.36 1.46
CA VAL A 368 4.64 -0.15 0.17
C VAL A 368 3.23 -0.71 0.33
N ILE A 369 2.94 -1.42 1.42
CA ILE A 369 1.58 -1.79 1.82
C ILE A 369 0.77 -0.53 2.08
N PHE A 370 1.31 0.47 2.77
CA PHE A 370 0.66 1.76 3.04
C PHE A 370 0.46 2.56 1.75
N GLY A 371 1.46 2.64 0.87
CA GLY A 371 1.32 3.21 -0.47
C GLY A 371 0.28 2.47 -1.28
N PHE A 372 0.24 1.14 -1.19
CA PHE A 372 -0.76 0.30 -1.84
C PHE A 372 -2.16 0.48 -1.23
N PHE A 373 -2.33 0.71 0.07
CA PHE A 373 -3.64 0.93 0.70
C PHE A 373 -4.13 2.38 0.60
N VAL A 374 -3.22 3.35 0.61
CA VAL A 374 -3.50 4.78 0.43
C VAL A 374 -3.70 5.13 -1.04
N PHE A 375 -2.96 4.50 -1.97
CA PHE A 375 -3.03 4.79 -3.41
C PHE A 375 -3.68 3.68 -4.27
N GLY A 376 -3.72 2.41 -3.85
CA GLY A 376 -4.01 1.28 -4.75
C GLY A 376 -5.27 0.43 -4.46
N ALA A 377 -5.50 0.01 -3.22
CA ALA A 377 -6.34 -1.17 -2.97
C ALA A 377 -7.84 -0.87 -2.90
N GLY A 378 -8.23 0.33 -2.45
CA GLY A 378 -9.64 0.70 -2.31
C GLY A 378 -10.18 1.40 -3.54
N SER A 379 -9.52 2.46 -3.98
CA SER A 379 -10.06 3.41 -4.97
C SER A 379 -9.79 2.99 -6.41
N VAL A 380 -8.58 2.48 -6.70
CA VAL A 380 -8.22 2.01 -8.04
C VAL A 380 -8.82 0.63 -8.30
N LEU A 381 -8.76 -0.28 -7.33
CA LEU A 381 -9.33 -1.62 -7.50
C LEU A 381 -10.86 -1.61 -7.69
N THR A 382 -11.60 -0.71 -6.99
CA THR A 382 -13.06 -0.61 -7.16
C THR A 382 -13.46 0.15 -8.41
N ALA A 383 -12.76 1.25 -8.75
CA ALA A 383 -13.04 2.03 -9.96
C ALA A 383 -12.58 1.32 -11.26
N VAL A 384 -11.50 0.53 -11.22
CA VAL A 384 -10.95 -0.17 -12.40
C VAL A 384 -11.55 -1.57 -12.58
N LEU A 385 -11.88 -2.30 -11.51
CA LEU A 385 -12.46 -3.65 -11.63
C LEU A 385 -14.00 -3.70 -11.50
N GLY A 386 -14.67 -2.55 -11.32
CA GLY A 386 -16.15 -2.49 -11.29
C GLY A 386 -16.81 -3.27 -10.13
N ALA A 387 -16.03 -3.68 -9.12
CA ALA A 387 -16.49 -4.57 -8.05
C ALA A 387 -17.46 -3.89 -7.06
N ILE A 388 -17.54 -2.56 -7.05
CA ILE A 388 -18.46 -1.79 -6.21
C ILE A 388 -19.20 -0.79 -7.09
N GLN A 389 -20.43 -1.12 -7.47
CA GLN A 389 -21.27 -0.27 -8.32
C GLN A 389 -22.00 0.83 -7.53
N SER A 390 -22.02 0.77 -6.19
CA SER A 390 -22.72 1.74 -5.35
C SER A 390 -21.79 2.84 -4.81
N LEU A 391 -22.08 4.09 -5.16
CA LEU A 391 -21.35 5.28 -4.71
C LEU A 391 -21.21 5.37 -3.17
N PRO A 392 -22.24 5.10 -2.35
CA PRO A 392 -22.10 5.17 -0.90
C PRO A 392 -21.10 4.15 -0.34
N LEU A 393 -21.06 2.94 -0.91
CA LEU A 393 -20.14 1.89 -0.48
C LEU A 393 -18.70 2.22 -0.88
N ALA A 394 -18.50 2.80 -2.06
CA ALA A 394 -17.21 3.28 -2.51
C ALA A 394 -16.64 4.37 -1.58
N LEU A 395 -17.45 5.36 -1.20
CA LEU A 395 -17.05 6.43 -0.27
C LEU A 395 -16.74 5.90 1.14
N LEU A 396 -17.59 5.00 1.65
CA LEU A 396 -17.38 4.36 2.94
C LEU A 396 -16.04 3.59 2.95
N PHE A 397 -15.81 2.76 1.94
CA PHE A 397 -14.59 1.96 1.83
C PHE A 397 -13.34 2.84 1.67
N GLY A 398 -13.41 3.86 0.80
CA GLY A 398 -12.34 4.83 0.57
C GLY A 398 -11.97 5.65 1.81
N THR A 399 -12.86 5.75 2.79
CA THR A 399 -12.60 6.47 4.06
C THR A 399 -12.14 5.52 5.16
N VAL A 400 -12.88 4.42 5.38
CA VAL A 400 -12.70 3.54 6.55
C VAL A 400 -11.40 2.76 6.45
N VAL A 401 -11.04 2.24 5.27
CA VAL A 401 -9.84 1.42 5.12
C VAL A 401 -8.57 2.23 5.39
N PRO A 402 -8.35 3.41 4.79
CA PRO A 402 -7.21 4.25 5.12
C PRO A 402 -7.19 4.70 6.59
N ALA A 403 -8.35 5.00 7.18
CA ALA A 403 -8.47 5.37 8.59
C ALA A 403 -8.02 4.23 9.52
N VAL A 404 -8.54 3.01 9.33
CA VAL A 404 -8.18 1.83 10.13
C VAL A 404 -6.71 1.45 9.92
N ALA A 405 -6.20 1.55 8.70
CA ALA A 405 -4.80 1.31 8.38
C ALA A 405 -3.89 2.31 9.11
N ALA A 406 -4.20 3.61 9.05
CA ALA A 406 -3.46 4.66 9.75
C ALA A 406 -3.47 4.46 11.27
N TRP A 407 -4.63 4.13 11.85
CA TRP A 407 -4.75 3.82 13.28
C TRP A 407 -3.92 2.59 13.68
N SER A 408 -4.04 1.50 12.93
CA SER A 408 -3.32 0.25 13.17
C SER A 408 -1.81 0.47 13.07
N MET A 409 -1.36 1.19 12.03
CA MET A 409 0.04 1.52 11.81
C MET A 409 0.61 2.37 12.95
N TYR A 410 -0.11 3.40 13.38
CA TYR A 410 0.30 4.21 14.52
C TYR A 410 0.46 3.36 15.78
N ARG A 411 -0.43 2.39 16.01
CA ARG A 411 -0.37 1.52 17.20
C ARG A 411 0.66 0.41 17.12
N VAL A 412 0.98 -0.10 15.93
CA VAL A 412 1.84 -1.28 15.76
C VAL A 412 3.30 -0.89 15.49
N LEU A 413 3.54 0.15 14.69
CA LEU A 413 4.91 0.49 14.25
C LEU A 413 5.64 1.46 15.18
N LEU A 414 4.90 2.32 15.87
CA LEU A 414 5.52 3.32 16.74
C LEU A 414 5.79 2.70 18.12
N PRO A 415 7.05 2.78 18.60
CA PRO A 415 7.38 2.32 19.93
C PRO A 415 6.63 3.12 21.00
N SER A 416 6.41 2.51 22.16
CA SER A 416 5.76 3.16 23.28
C SER A 416 6.46 2.82 24.57
N ARG A 417 6.72 3.85 25.39
CA ARG A 417 7.35 3.69 26.69
C ARG A 417 6.33 3.27 27.75
N SER A 418 6.76 2.42 28.67
CA SER A 418 6.05 2.17 29.93
C SER A 418 6.19 3.37 30.86
N ALA A 419 5.46 3.39 31.98
CA ALA A 419 5.62 4.44 32.99
C ALA A 419 7.06 4.55 33.50
N THR A 420 7.71 3.41 33.76
CA THR A 420 9.13 3.35 34.14
C THR A 420 10.04 3.87 33.02
N GLY A 421 9.80 3.47 31.76
CA GLY A 421 10.60 3.94 30.64
C GLY A 421 10.46 5.43 30.38
N SER A 422 9.26 5.99 30.55
CA SER A 422 9.02 7.43 30.46
C SER A 422 9.72 8.19 31.58
N ALA A 423 9.73 7.67 32.81
CA ALA A 423 10.48 8.26 33.92
C ALA A 423 11.99 8.33 33.62
N VAL A 424 12.55 7.22 33.13
CA VAL A 424 13.95 7.13 32.70
C VAL A 424 14.24 8.10 31.55
N ALA A 425 13.35 8.18 30.56
CA ALA A 425 13.47 9.12 29.44
C ALA A 425 13.42 10.58 29.91
N LEU A 426 12.54 10.92 30.85
CA LEU A 426 12.39 12.27 31.40
C LEU A 426 13.63 12.72 32.16
N ARG A 427 14.19 11.86 33.03
CA ARG A 427 15.44 12.16 33.74
C ARG A 427 16.61 12.30 32.79
N THR A 428 16.68 11.44 31.78
CA THR A 428 17.70 11.51 30.73
C THR A 428 17.59 12.81 29.93
N GLU A 429 16.39 13.21 29.52
CA GLU A 429 16.13 14.47 28.82
C GLU A 429 16.44 15.68 29.71
N SER A 430 16.12 15.61 31.00
CA SER A 430 16.41 16.68 31.97
C SER A 430 17.91 16.87 32.17
N PHE A 431 18.69 15.78 32.21
CA PHE A 431 20.15 15.83 32.23
C PHE A 431 20.74 16.30 30.89
N ARG A 432 20.16 15.89 29.75
CA ARG A 432 20.55 16.42 28.43
C ARG A 432 20.43 17.93 28.38
N ARG A 433 19.32 18.49 28.86
CA ARG A 433 19.09 19.94 28.92
C ARG A 433 20.09 20.65 29.82
N PHE A 434 20.49 20.03 30.94
CA PHE A 434 21.57 20.53 31.76
C PHE A 434 22.90 20.59 31.00
N LEU A 435 23.27 19.52 30.29
CA LEU A 435 24.50 19.47 29.48
C LEU A 435 24.49 20.52 28.35
N GLU A 436 23.33 20.75 27.73
CA GLU A 436 23.16 21.79 26.71
C GLU A 436 23.27 23.21 27.27
N ALA A 437 22.74 23.43 28.48
CA ALA A 437 22.79 24.71 29.18
C ALA A 437 24.06 24.86 30.05
N SER A 438 25.03 23.96 29.94
CA SER A 438 26.20 23.96 30.82
C SER A 438 27.13 25.15 30.54
N GLU A 439 27.67 25.73 31.61
CA GLU A 439 28.64 26.82 31.60
C GLU A 439 29.97 26.31 32.16
N GLY A 440 31.07 27.07 31.99
CA GLY A 440 32.40 26.69 32.47
C GLY A 440 32.41 26.20 33.92
N ARG A 441 31.74 26.94 34.83
CA ARG A 441 31.62 26.57 36.25
C ARG A 441 31.07 25.16 36.52
N HIS A 442 30.20 24.65 35.64
CA HIS A 442 29.66 23.30 35.78
C HIS A 442 30.72 22.25 35.42
N VAL A 443 31.59 22.58 34.48
CA VAL A 443 32.73 21.74 34.10
C VAL A 443 33.81 21.76 35.19
N GLU A 444 34.12 22.92 35.77
CA GLU A 444 34.99 23.00 36.96
C GLU A 444 34.48 22.11 38.09
N TRP A 445 33.18 22.18 38.37
CA TRP A 445 32.57 21.37 39.42
C TRP A 445 32.69 19.87 39.09
N ALA A 446 32.39 19.46 37.85
CA ALA A 446 32.50 18.08 37.43
C ALA A 446 33.96 17.58 37.51
N TRP A 447 34.93 18.44 37.18
CA TRP A 447 36.35 18.14 37.33
C TRP A 447 36.75 17.93 38.80
N GLN A 448 36.36 18.85 39.69
CA GLN A 448 36.66 18.76 41.13
C GLN A 448 36.11 17.50 41.79
N HIS A 449 35.02 16.94 41.25
CA HIS A 449 34.38 15.74 41.76
C HIS A 449 34.74 14.46 40.97
N GLY A 450 35.68 14.54 40.02
CA GLY A 450 36.11 13.39 39.21
C GLY A 450 35.05 12.88 38.21
N LEU A 451 34.01 13.66 37.94
CA LEU A 451 32.87 13.32 37.09
C LEU A 451 33.04 13.77 35.63
N LEU A 452 34.14 14.45 35.30
CA LEU A 452 34.37 15.01 33.96
C LEU A 452 34.28 13.96 32.85
N ARG A 453 34.84 12.76 33.07
CA ARG A 453 34.79 11.65 32.11
C ARG A 453 33.37 11.12 31.92
N GLU A 454 32.63 10.98 33.02
CA GLU A 454 31.23 10.50 32.98
C GLU A 454 30.33 11.50 32.25
N TYR A 455 30.42 12.78 32.58
CA TYR A 455 29.60 13.83 31.96
C TYR A 455 29.91 13.97 30.47
N SER A 456 31.18 13.83 30.09
CA SER A 456 31.59 13.85 28.68
C SER A 456 31.02 12.64 27.92
N ALA A 457 31.01 11.44 28.51
CA ALA A 457 30.42 10.26 27.89
C ALA A 457 28.91 10.42 27.67
N TRP A 458 28.19 10.99 28.64
CA TRP A 458 26.78 11.36 28.50
C TRP A 458 26.53 12.47 27.48
N ALA A 459 27.38 13.49 27.41
CA ALA A 459 27.25 14.55 26.42
C ALA A 459 27.39 14.01 24.99
N VAL A 460 28.32 13.08 24.77
CA VAL A 460 28.46 12.39 23.48
C VAL A 460 27.22 11.55 23.18
N SER A 461 26.78 10.69 24.11
CA SER A 461 25.66 9.78 23.84
C SER A 461 24.32 10.52 23.62
N LEU A 462 24.11 11.65 24.28
CA LEU A 462 22.88 12.44 24.19
C LEU A 462 22.95 13.57 23.14
N GLY A 463 24.03 13.64 22.34
CA GLY A 463 24.18 14.66 21.28
C GLY A 463 24.44 16.08 21.80
N ALA A 464 24.82 16.23 23.08
CA ALA A 464 25.15 17.52 23.71
C ALA A 464 26.67 17.83 23.72
N ALA A 465 27.50 16.98 23.10
CA ALA A 465 28.96 17.11 23.10
C ALA A 465 29.47 18.48 22.64
N GLY A 466 28.84 19.09 21.64
CA GLY A 466 29.24 20.42 21.16
C GLY A 466 29.01 21.54 22.19
N ALA A 467 27.91 21.48 22.95
CA ALA A 467 27.65 22.42 24.04
C ALA A 467 28.60 22.18 25.21
N TRP A 468 28.79 20.92 25.60
CA TRP A 468 29.71 20.53 26.65
C TRP A 468 31.17 20.91 26.34
N ALA A 469 31.62 20.72 25.10
CA ALA A 469 32.97 21.10 24.67
C ALA A 469 33.19 22.62 24.72
N ARG A 470 32.17 23.42 24.38
CA ARG A 470 32.24 24.89 24.55
C ARG A 470 32.31 25.28 26.02
N ALA A 471 31.56 24.61 26.89
CA ALA A 471 31.63 24.83 28.33
C ALA A 471 33.03 24.49 28.87
N LEU A 472 33.62 23.38 28.42
CA LEU A 472 34.98 22.95 28.76
C LEU A 472 36.04 23.96 28.26
N ALA A 473 35.88 24.51 27.06
CA ALA A 473 36.79 25.52 26.54
C ALA A 473 36.69 26.88 27.28
N ALA A 474 35.54 27.18 27.87
CA ALA A 474 35.30 28.37 28.69
C ALA A 474 35.68 28.17 30.17
N SER A 475 36.21 27.00 30.49
CA SER A 475 36.50 26.51 31.82
C SER A 475 38.01 26.66 32.13
N ASN A 476 38.35 26.79 33.41
CA ASN A 476 39.73 26.87 33.92
C ASN A 476 40.27 25.48 34.35
N VAL A 477 39.73 24.40 33.79
CA VAL A 477 40.23 23.04 34.03
C VAL A 477 41.57 22.87 33.31
N PRO A 478 42.62 22.34 33.98
CA PRO A 478 43.98 22.23 33.43
C PRO A 478 44.14 21.26 32.25
#